data_AF-A0A5E4LLB0-F1
#
_entry.id   AF-A0A5E4LLB0-F1
#
_cell.length_a   1.000
_cell.length_b   1.000
_cell.length_c   1.000
_cell.angle_alpha   90.00
_cell.angle_beta   90.00
_cell.angle_gamma   90.00
#
_symmetry.space_group_name_H-M   'P 1'
#
loop_
_entity.id
_entity.type
_entity.pdbx_description
1 polymer ?
#
loop_
_entity_poly.entity_id
_entity_poly.type
_entity_poly.pdbx_seq_one_letter_code
_entity_poly.pdbx_strand_id
1 'polypeptide(L)'
;MKLEELRGKVDLIDAEIIKLLNARMELALRTGKLKADVSDQPREKEVMANIRSRSRGLVSPGFSEKLFREVICESKRLQEKSPVLAAFQGEHGAYGEEAARQFGASAVPISCREFADVFSGVERGQLDCGVVPVENSIEGAVTQVNDLLVDTGLKIIGEIVIPIHHCLLALPESDYHEIKVV
;
A
#
# COMPACT_ATOMS: atom_id res chain seq x y z
N MET A 1 26.64 16.43 17.00
CA MET A 1 25.84 15.19 16.89
C MET A 1 26.69 14.03 17.34
N LYS A 2 26.16 13.19 18.22
CA LYS A 2 26.82 11.93 18.61
C LYS A 2 26.56 10.86 17.55
N LEU A 3 27.41 9.83 17.49
CA LEU A 3 27.31 8.74 16.52
C LEU A 3 25.91 8.06 16.54
N GLU A 4 25.36 7.84 17.73
CA GLU A 4 24.04 7.21 17.88
C GLU A 4 22.90 8.05 17.31
N GLU A 5 22.95 9.38 17.45
CA GLU A 5 21.95 10.28 16.85
C GLU A 5 21.99 10.23 15.32
N LEU A 6 23.15 10.00 14.73
CA LEU A 6 23.29 9.85 13.27
C LEU A 6 22.72 8.51 12.80
N ARG A 7 22.98 7.42 13.54
CA ARG A 7 22.44 6.09 13.23
C ARG A 7 20.92 6.08 13.26
N GLY A 8 20.31 6.64 14.30
CA GLY A 8 18.85 6.75 14.37
C GLY A 8 18.23 7.53 13.21
N LYS A 9 18.91 8.58 12.71
CA LYS A 9 18.45 9.29 11.50
C LYS A 9 18.58 8.45 10.22
N VAL A 10 19.60 7.60 10.13
CA VAL A 10 19.74 6.66 9.01
C VAL A 10 18.63 5.62 9.05
N ASP A 11 18.35 5.04 10.21
CA ASP A 11 17.28 4.04 10.36
C ASP A 11 15.90 4.59 9.96
N LEU A 12 15.62 5.86 10.30
CA LEU A 12 14.40 6.54 9.87
C LEU A 12 14.33 6.73 8.35
N ILE A 13 15.45 7.09 7.71
CA ILE A 13 15.51 7.23 6.25
C ILE A 13 15.32 5.86 5.58
N ASP A 14 15.94 4.81 6.12
CA ASP A 14 15.82 3.46 5.59
C ASP A 14 14.38 2.95 5.66
N ALA A 15 13.67 3.24 6.76
CA ALA A 15 12.24 2.95 6.88
C ALA A 15 11.41 3.68 5.80
N GLU A 16 11.68 4.96 5.56
CA GLU A 16 11.00 5.72 4.50
C GLU A 16 11.33 5.21 3.10
N ILE A 17 12.57 4.76 2.84
CA ILE A 17 12.93 4.13 1.57
C ILE A 17 12.08 2.87 1.33
N ILE A 18 11.97 2.00 2.34
CA ILE A 18 11.15 0.79 2.24
C ILE A 18 9.67 1.13 2.01
N LYS A 19 9.13 2.11 2.73
CA LYS A 19 7.76 2.59 2.54
C LYS A 19 7.51 3.06 1.10
N LEU A 20 8.40 3.90 0.56
CA LEU A 20 8.30 4.40 -0.82
C LEU A 20 8.43 3.29 -1.86
N LEU A 21 9.29 2.30 -1.61
CA LEU A 21 9.40 1.13 -2.47
C LEU A 21 8.11 0.32 -2.49
N ASN A 22 7.50 0.06 -1.33
CA ASN A 22 6.22 -0.65 -1.23
C ASN A 22 5.11 0.09 -1.98
N ALA A 23 4.97 1.40 -1.77
CA ALA A 23 3.98 2.22 -2.49
C ALA A 23 4.19 2.16 -4.02
N ARG A 24 5.46 2.14 -4.46
CA ARG A 24 5.78 1.95 -5.88
C ARG A 24 5.38 0.56 -6.39
N MET A 25 5.59 -0.50 -5.61
CA MET A 25 5.20 -1.87 -6.00
C MET A 25 3.69 -2.02 -6.11
N GLU A 26 2.95 -1.39 -5.20
CA GLU A 26 1.48 -1.36 -5.24
C GLU A 26 0.97 -0.72 -6.54
N LEU A 27 1.52 0.43 -6.93
CA LEU A 27 1.21 1.07 -8.21
C LEU A 27 1.60 0.18 -9.40
N ALA A 28 2.71 -0.55 -9.30
CA ALA A 28 3.13 -1.49 -10.33
C ALA A 28 2.12 -2.64 -10.51
N LEU A 29 1.59 -3.20 -9.41
CA LEU A 29 0.55 -4.23 -9.46
C LEU A 29 -0.74 -3.72 -10.10
N ARG A 30 -1.21 -2.52 -9.70
CA ARG A 30 -2.41 -1.91 -10.29
C ARG A 30 -2.24 -1.63 -11.78
N THR A 31 -1.08 -1.11 -12.18
CA THR A 31 -0.80 -0.86 -13.60
C THR A 31 -0.65 -2.15 -14.39
N GLY A 32 -0.16 -3.23 -13.78
CA GLY A 32 -0.10 -4.57 -14.39
C GLY A 32 -1.47 -5.07 -14.85
N LYS A 33 -2.55 -4.80 -14.10
CA LYS A 33 -3.93 -5.17 -14.48
C LYS A 33 -4.43 -4.47 -15.74
N LEU A 34 -3.84 -3.32 -16.09
CA LEU A 34 -4.21 -2.53 -17.27
C LEU A 34 -3.36 -2.85 -18.50
N LYS A 35 -2.32 -3.68 -18.35
CA LYS A 35 -1.38 -4.01 -19.42
C LYS A 35 -1.64 -5.41 -19.97
N ALA A 36 -1.34 -5.59 -21.26
CA ALA A 36 -1.37 -6.90 -21.90
C ALA A 36 -0.13 -7.76 -21.57
N ASP A 37 1.00 -7.11 -21.29
CA ASP A 37 2.27 -7.77 -20.95
C ASP A 37 2.97 -7.01 -19.82
N VAL A 38 3.68 -7.74 -18.96
CA VAL A 38 4.46 -7.22 -17.83
C VAL A 38 5.72 -6.51 -18.32
N SER A 39 6.28 -6.92 -19.46
CA SER A 39 7.48 -6.34 -20.03
C SER A 39 7.16 -5.14 -20.92
N ASP A 40 7.79 -3.99 -20.63
CA ASP A 40 7.53 -2.72 -21.32
C ASP A 40 8.85 -1.98 -21.56
N GLN A 41 9.59 -2.45 -22.56
CA GLN A 41 10.93 -1.92 -22.86
C GLN A 41 10.96 -0.41 -23.14
N PRO A 42 10.00 0.18 -23.88
CA PRO A 42 9.94 1.63 -24.06
C PRO A 42 9.82 2.38 -22.73
N ARG A 43 8.91 1.94 -21.85
CA ARG A 43 8.71 2.58 -20.56
C ARG A 43 9.92 2.41 -19.65
N GLU A 44 10.57 1.26 -19.65
CA GLU A 44 11.78 1.01 -18.84
C GLU A 44 12.94 1.92 -19.24
N LYS A 45 13.14 2.13 -20.55
CA LYS A 45 14.14 3.08 -21.06
C LYS A 45 13.83 4.51 -20.61
N GLU A 46 12.56 4.91 -20.64
CA GLU A 46 12.12 6.23 -20.18
C GLU A 46 12.37 6.42 -18.67
N VAL A 47 12.03 5.42 -17.85
CA VAL A 47 12.30 5.44 -16.40
C VAL A 47 13.80 5.60 -16.15
N MET A 48 14.65 4.84 -16.85
CA MET A 48 16.11 4.94 -16.70
C MET A 48 16.64 6.32 -17.10
N ALA A 49 16.15 6.90 -18.20
CA ALA A 49 16.52 8.25 -18.61
C ALA A 49 16.12 9.31 -17.56
N ASN A 50 14.93 9.15 -16.97
CA ASN A 50 14.45 10.03 -15.90
C ASN A 50 15.28 9.90 -14.60
N ILE A 51 15.70 8.69 -14.24
CA ILE A 51 16.57 8.47 -13.07
C ILE A 51 17.96 9.07 -13.31
N ARG A 52 18.52 8.90 -14.51
CA ARG A 52 19.80 9.50 -14.88
C ARG A 52 19.76 11.02 -14.78
N SER A 53 18.71 11.66 -15.28
CA SER A 53 18.61 13.14 -15.27
C SER A 53 18.43 13.75 -13.87
N ARG A 54 17.82 12.99 -12.96
CA ARG A 54 17.55 13.38 -11.56
C ARG A 54 18.69 13.03 -10.59
N SER A 55 19.59 12.11 -10.95
CA SER A 55 20.72 11.69 -10.12
C SER A 55 21.85 12.73 -10.10
N ARG A 56 21.61 13.88 -9.47
CA ARG A 56 22.58 15.00 -9.34
C ARG A 56 23.15 15.17 -7.92
N GLY A 57 22.82 14.25 -7.01
CA GLY A 57 23.21 14.31 -5.59
C GLY A 57 24.46 13.50 -5.27
N LEU A 58 24.58 13.12 -4.00
CA LEU A 58 25.68 12.29 -3.48
C LEU A 58 25.70 10.87 -4.07
N VAL A 59 24.57 10.42 -4.62
CA VAL A 59 24.43 9.10 -5.24
C VAL A 59 24.88 9.16 -6.69
N SER A 60 25.85 8.32 -7.05
CA SER A 60 26.35 8.26 -8.43
C SER A 60 25.25 7.82 -9.41
N PRO A 61 25.19 8.38 -10.63
CA PRO A 61 24.22 7.96 -11.64
C PRO A 61 24.26 6.46 -11.94
N GLY A 62 25.46 5.87 -11.97
CA GLY A 62 25.64 4.44 -12.21
C GLY A 62 25.09 3.55 -11.08
N PHE A 63 25.13 4.01 -9.83
CA PHE A 63 24.48 3.30 -8.72
C PHE A 63 22.96 3.41 -8.82
N SER A 64 22.42 4.61 -9.06
CA SER A 64 20.97 4.81 -9.24
C SER A 64 20.40 3.94 -10.35
N GLU A 65 21.09 3.83 -11.49
CA GLU A 65 20.64 2.96 -12.59
C GLU A 65 20.60 1.49 -12.21
N LYS A 66 21.60 1.00 -11.46
CA LYS A 66 21.62 -0.39 -10.97
C LYS A 66 20.47 -0.63 -9.99
N LEU A 67 20.31 0.26 -9.00
CA LEU A 67 19.24 0.16 -8.01
C LEU A 67 17.86 0.13 -8.67
N PHE A 68 17.59 1.09 -9.58
CA PHE A 68 16.29 1.15 -10.23
C PHE A 68 16.05 -0.01 -11.20
N ARG A 69 17.11 -0.66 -11.69
CA ARG A 69 16.96 -1.88 -12.50
C ARG A 69 16.47 -3.03 -11.64
N GLU A 70 17.05 -3.21 -10.46
CA GLU A 70 16.56 -4.21 -9.48
C GLU A 70 15.13 -3.92 -9.05
N VAL A 71 14.80 -2.65 -8.79
CA VAL A 71 13.44 -2.23 -8.44
C VAL A 71 12.44 -2.53 -9.57
N ILE A 72 12.82 -2.37 -10.84
CA ILE A 72 11.98 -2.77 -11.99
C ILE A 72 11.85 -4.29 -12.08
N CYS A 73 12.95 -5.04 -11.94
CA CYS A 73 12.92 -6.50 -11.95
C CYS A 73 11.98 -7.04 -10.88
N GLU A 74 12.04 -6.48 -9.66
CA GLU A 74 11.17 -6.86 -8.56
C GLU A 74 9.69 -6.54 -8.86
N SER A 75 9.40 -5.38 -9.44
CA SER A 75 8.04 -5.05 -9.88
C SER A 75 7.49 -6.03 -10.92
N LYS A 76 8.31 -6.47 -11.86
CA LYS A 76 7.91 -7.45 -12.88
C LYS A 76 7.62 -8.80 -12.24
N ARG A 77 8.52 -9.27 -11.37
CA ARG A 77 8.35 -10.52 -10.62
C ARG A 77 7.03 -10.55 -9.83
N LEU A 78 6.66 -9.42 -9.21
CA LEU A 78 5.38 -9.31 -8.50
C LEU A 78 4.18 -9.35 -9.44
N GLN A 79 4.24 -8.68 -10.59
CA GLN A 79 3.19 -8.69 -11.60
C GLN A 79 3.02 -10.07 -12.26
N GLU A 80 4.12 -10.78 -12.55
CA GLU A 80 4.12 -12.12 -13.14
C GLU A 80 3.41 -13.15 -12.25
N LYS A 81 3.51 -13.00 -10.93
CA LYS A 81 2.75 -13.83 -9.98
C LYS A 81 1.23 -13.65 -10.07
N SER A 82 0.78 -12.55 -10.68
CA SER A 82 -0.63 -12.17 -10.79
C SER A 82 -1.41 -12.37 -9.48
N PRO A 83 -0.95 -11.75 -8.37
CA PRO A 83 -1.61 -11.95 -7.08
C PRO A 83 -3.02 -11.37 -7.10
N VAL A 84 -3.87 -11.91 -6.23
CA VAL A 84 -5.18 -11.34 -5.94
C VAL A 84 -4.98 -10.02 -5.20
N LEU A 85 -5.54 -8.95 -5.74
CA LEU A 85 -5.49 -7.59 -5.20
C LEU A 85 -6.76 -7.31 -4.41
N ALA A 86 -6.64 -7.27 -3.07
CA ALA A 86 -7.74 -6.98 -2.16
C ALA A 86 -7.65 -5.53 -1.68
N ALA A 87 -8.58 -4.70 -2.12
CA ALA A 87 -8.56 -3.28 -1.82
C ALA A 87 -9.29 -2.96 -0.51
N PHE A 88 -8.76 -2.02 0.26
CA PHE A 88 -9.37 -1.51 1.49
C PHE A 88 -9.26 0.01 1.54
N GLN A 89 -10.11 0.67 2.31
CA GLN A 89 -10.02 2.11 2.52
C GLN A 89 -9.12 2.43 3.72
N GLY A 90 -8.23 3.40 3.56
CA GLY A 90 -7.34 3.90 4.60
C GLY A 90 -5.86 3.69 4.29
N GLU A 91 -5.03 3.86 5.30
CA GLU A 91 -3.58 3.70 5.23
C GLU A 91 -3.15 2.31 5.70
N HIS A 92 -1.94 1.89 5.32
CA HIS A 92 -1.35 0.67 5.86
C HIS A 92 -1.24 0.74 7.39
N GLY A 93 -1.64 -0.34 8.06
CA GLY A 93 -1.82 -0.44 9.51
C GLY A 93 -3.27 -0.24 9.96
N ALA A 94 -4.19 0.16 9.08
CA ALA A 94 -5.61 0.23 9.40
C ALA A 94 -6.25 -1.16 9.54
N TYR A 95 -7.37 -1.25 10.28
CA TYR A 95 -8.12 -2.51 10.42
C TYR A 95 -8.65 -3.05 9.08
N GLY A 96 -8.86 -2.19 8.08
CA GLY A 96 -9.22 -2.63 6.72
C GLY A 96 -8.13 -3.47 6.06
N GLU A 97 -6.85 -3.17 6.33
CA GLU A 97 -5.73 -3.98 5.84
C GLU A 97 -5.72 -5.36 6.52
N GLU A 98 -5.90 -5.38 7.84
CA GLU A 98 -5.97 -6.64 8.59
C GLU A 98 -7.13 -7.52 8.10
N ALA A 99 -8.31 -6.92 7.88
CA ALA A 99 -9.45 -7.61 7.28
C ALA A 99 -9.13 -8.18 5.89
N ALA A 100 -8.45 -7.40 5.04
CA ALA A 100 -8.04 -7.85 3.71
C ALA A 100 -7.06 -9.02 3.76
N ARG A 101 -6.12 -9.01 4.71
CA ARG A 101 -5.15 -10.11 4.91
C ARG A 101 -5.82 -11.37 5.43
N GLN A 102 -6.77 -11.25 6.36
CA GLN A 102 -7.50 -12.42 6.89
C GLN A 102 -8.47 -13.01 5.87
N PHE A 103 -9.11 -12.18 5.03
CA PHE A 103 -10.02 -12.64 4.00
C PHE A 103 -9.32 -13.49 2.92
N GLY A 104 -8.10 -13.09 2.52
CA GLY A 104 -7.29 -13.83 1.56
C GLY A 104 -5.86 -13.96 2.03
N ALA A 105 -5.49 -15.13 2.56
CA ALA A 105 -4.13 -15.39 3.07
C ALA A 105 -3.00 -15.15 2.05
N SER A 106 -3.32 -15.20 0.75
CA SER A 106 -2.39 -14.90 -0.35
C SER A 106 -2.73 -13.61 -1.10
N ALA A 107 -3.73 -12.85 -0.67
CA ALA A 107 -4.10 -11.58 -1.28
C ALA A 107 -3.12 -10.49 -0.87
N VAL A 108 -2.82 -9.59 -1.80
CA VAL A 108 -2.05 -8.38 -1.54
C VAL A 108 -3.04 -7.29 -1.16
N PRO A 109 -2.97 -6.73 0.06
CA PRO A 109 -3.83 -5.63 0.45
C PRO A 109 -3.40 -4.33 -0.25
N ILE A 110 -4.37 -3.62 -0.79
CA ILE A 110 -4.19 -2.42 -1.61
C ILE A 110 -4.93 -1.25 -0.96
N SER A 111 -4.19 -0.20 -0.60
CA SER A 111 -4.71 0.96 0.14
C SER A 111 -5.41 1.95 -0.80
N CYS A 112 -6.68 2.22 -0.55
CA CYS A 112 -7.45 3.23 -1.27
C CYS A 112 -7.78 4.40 -0.35
N ARG A 113 -7.85 5.59 -0.92
CA ARG A 113 -8.12 6.80 -0.13
C ARG A 113 -9.57 6.84 0.34
N GLU A 114 -10.50 6.65 -0.59
CA GLU A 114 -11.93 6.71 -0.34
C GLU A 114 -12.60 5.35 -0.59
N PHE A 115 -13.75 5.09 0.04
CA PHE A 115 -14.53 3.88 -0.26
C PHE A 115 -14.90 3.81 -1.74
N ALA A 116 -15.29 4.93 -2.35
CA ALA A 116 -15.62 4.98 -3.78
C ALA A 116 -14.48 4.50 -4.70
N ASP A 117 -13.21 4.69 -4.29
CA ASP A 117 -12.05 4.19 -5.04
C ASP A 117 -11.94 2.67 -4.98
N VAL A 118 -12.30 2.05 -3.84
CA VAL A 118 -12.38 0.60 -3.68
C VAL A 118 -13.41 0.02 -4.64
N PHE A 119 -14.65 0.52 -4.58
CA PHE A 119 -15.76 0.02 -5.40
C PHE A 119 -15.47 0.21 -6.89
N SER A 120 -15.10 1.42 -7.30
CA SER A 120 -14.83 1.71 -8.71
C SER A 120 -13.62 0.94 -9.26
N GLY A 121 -12.60 0.69 -8.43
CA GLY A 121 -11.44 -0.11 -8.81
C GLY A 121 -11.80 -1.57 -9.08
N VAL A 122 -12.71 -2.15 -8.28
CA VAL A 122 -13.22 -3.51 -8.49
C VAL A 122 -14.11 -3.57 -9.74
N GLU A 123 -15.04 -2.62 -9.91
CA GLU A 123 -15.92 -2.58 -11.09
C GLU A 123 -15.15 -2.45 -12.41
N ARG A 124 -14.03 -1.73 -12.39
CA ARG A 124 -13.15 -1.56 -13.56
C ARG A 124 -12.17 -2.72 -13.77
N GLY A 125 -12.17 -3.74 -12.90
CA GLY A 125 -11.25 -4.87 -12.97
C GLY A 125 -9.79 -4.51 -12.64
N GLN A 126 -9.56 -3.36 -12.00
CA GLN A 126 -8.23 -2.94 -11.55
C GLN A 126 -7.84 -3.61 -10.22
N LEU A 127 -8.85 -4.07 -9.48
CA LEU A 127 -8.77 -4.74 -8.18
C LEU A 127 -9.63 -5.99 -8.27
N ASP A 128 -9.23 -7.07 -7.62
CA ASP A 128 -9.95 -8.35 -7.71
C ASP A 128 -11.12 -8.41 -6.73
N CYS A 129 -10.96 -7.80 -5.55
CA CYS A 129 -12.04 -7.63 -4.58
C CYS A 129 -11.82 -6.40 -3.70
N GLY A 130 -12.89 -5.96 -3.03
CA GLY A 130 -12.87 -4.90 -2.05
C GLY A 130 -13.30 -5.42 -0.68
N VAL A 131 -12.59 -4.99 0.37
CA VAL A 131 -12.90 -5.28 1.77
C VAL A 131 -13.26 -3.96 2.44
N VAL A 132 -14.52 -3.86 2.85
CA VAL A 132 -15.12 -2.63 3.37
C VAL A 132 -15.92 -2.92 4.64
N PRO A 133 -15.89 -2.03 5.64
CA PRO A 133 -16.69 -2.19 6.85
C PRO A 133 -18.14 -1.85 6.54
N VAL A 134 -19.06 -2.76 6.83
CA VAL A 134 -20.51 -2.53 6.67
C VAL A 134 -21.18 -2.10 7.97
N GLU A 135 -20.64 -2.53 9.11
CA GLU A 135 -21.16 -2.26 10.44
C GLU A 135 -20.03 -2.26 11.46
N ASN A 136 -20.15 -1.43 12.49
CA ASN A 136 -19.31 -1.45 13.68
C ASN A 136 -20.19 -1.49 14.94
N SER A 137 -19.65 -1.97 16.05
CA SER A 137 -20.42 -2.16 17.29
C SER A 137 -20.69 -0.86 18.07
N ILE A 138 -20.11 0.28 17.68
CA ILE A 138 -20.15 1.54 18.44
C ILE A 138 -21.11 2.54 17.78
N GLU A 139 -20.89 2.82 16.50
CA GLU A 139 -21.62 3.77 15.66
C GLU A 139 -22.65 3.08 14.74
N GLY A 140 -22.63 1.75 14.66
CA GLY A 140 -23.56 0.96 13.87
C GLY A 140 -23.17 0.88 12.40
N ALA A 141 -24.16 0.96 11.51
CA ALA A 141 -23.97 0.77 10.08
C ALA A 141 -23.11 1.87 9.44
N VAL A 142 -22.17 1.46 8.58
CA VAL A 142 -21.34 2.38 7.80
C VAL A 142 -22.13 2.81 6.56
N THR A 143 -22.93 3.86 6.73
CA THR A 143 -23.92 4.32 5.73
C THR A 143 -23.30 4.52 4.34
N GLN A 144 -22.12 5.13 4.25
CA GLN A 144 -21.43 5.37 2.98
C GLN A 144 -21.14 4.08 2.20
N VAL A 145 -20.77 3.01 2.89
CA VAL A 145 -20.50 1.70 2.26
C VAL A 145 -21.81 1.05 1.81
N ASN A 146 -22.86 1.17 2.61
CA ASN A 146 -24.19 0.64 2.27
C ASN A 146 -24.78 1.34 1.04
N ASP A 147 -24.65 2.66 0.94
CA ASP A 147 -25.09 3.42 -0.23
C ASP A 147 -24.35 2.93 -1.50
N LEU A 148 -23.03 2.78 -1.42
CA LEU A 148 -22.21 2.25 -2.52
C LEU A 148 -22.56 0.79 -2.88
N LEU A 149 -22.94 -0.04 -1.91
CA LEU A 149 -23.38 -1.42 -2.17
C LEU A 149 -24.71 -1.47 -2.92
N VAL A 150 -25.61 -0.52 -2.68
CA VAL A 150 -26.92 -0.44 -3.36
C VAL A 150 -26.76 0.05 -4.81
N ASP A 151 -25.85 0.99 -5.04
CA ASP A 151 -25.68 1.64 -6.33
C ASP A 151 -24.77 0.87 -7.31
N THR A 152 -24.06 -0.16 -6.85
CA THR A 152 -23.10 -0.92 -7.67
C THR A 152 -23.63 -2.28 -8.11
N GLY A 153 -23.09 -2.78 -9.23
CA GLY A 153 -23.40 -4.12 -9.73
C GLY A 153 -22.66 -5.26 -9.02
N LEU A 154 -21.82 -4.91 -8.04
CA LEU A 154 -20.93 -5.83 -7.34
C LEU A 154 -21.72 -6.85 -6.49
N LYS A 155 -21.04 -7.93 -6.11
CA LYS A 155 -21.61 -9.00 -5.28
C LYS A 155 -20.79 -9.17 -4.02
N ILE A 156 -21.48 -9.34 -2.90
CA ILE A 156 -20.87 -9.74 -1.64
C ILE A 156 -20.51 -11.22 -1.74
N ILE A 157 -19.22 -11.52 -1.62
CA ILE A 157 -18.68 -12.90 -1.75
C ILE A 157 -18.31 -13.53 -0.42
N GLY A 158 -18.39 -12.78 0.68
CA GLY A 158 -18.10 -13.25 2.03
C GLY A 158 -18.15 -12.11 3.05
N GLU A 159 -17.95 -12.47 4.30
CA GLU A 159 -17.92 -11.55 5.43
C GLU A 159 -16.79 -11.93 6.40
N ILE A 160 -16.35 -10.95 7.18
CA ILE A 160 -15.37 -11.16 8.24
C ILE A 160 -15.68 -10.21 9.40
N VAL A 161 -15.49 -10.71 10.63
CA VAL A 161 -15.65 -9.93 11.86
C VAL A 161 -14.28 -9.78 12.50
N ILE A 162 -13.77 -8.54 12.57
CA ILE A 162 -12.48 -8.23 13.18
C ILE A 162 -12.71 -7.65 14.58
N PRO A 163 -12.17 -8.26 15.65
CA PRO A 163 -12.17 -7.65 16.97
C PRO A 163 -11.22 -6.43 17.00
N ILE A 164 -11.76 -5.28 17.40
CA ILE A 164 -11.02 -4.02 17.44
C ILE A 164 -10.32 -3.87 18.80
N HIS A 165 -8.98 -3.84 18.76
CA HIS A 165 -8.14 -3.61 19.93
C HIS A 165 -7.32 -2.33 19.73
N HIS A 166 -7.60 -1.29 20.51
CA HIS A 166 -6.82 -0.07 20.51
C HIS A 166 -5.61 -0.20 21.44
N CYS A 167 -4.45 0.25 20.97
CA CYS A 167 -3.21 0.28 21.71
C CYS A 167 -2.68 1.71 21.80
N LEU A 168 -2.18 2.11 22.98
CA LEU A 168 -1.44 3.35 23.13
C LEU A 168 0.01 3.12 22.65
N LEU A 169 0.44 3.87 21.64
CA LEU A 169 1.79 3.80 21.07
C LEU A 169 2.56 5.07 21.41
N ALA A 170 3.84 4.92 21.76
CA ALA A 170 4.75 6.03 22.02
C ALA A 170 6.11 5.74 21.37
N LEU A 171 6.95 6.78 21.23
CA LEU A 171 8.32 6.59 20.75
C LEU A 171 9.09 5.68 21.74
N PRO A 172 10.08 4.92 21.26
CA PRO A 172 10.95 4.14 22.14
C PRO A 172 11.46 4.98 23.32
N GLU A 173 11.51 4.35 24.50
CA GLU A 173 11.96 4.98 25.75
C GLU A 173 11.05 6.08 26.32
N SER A 174 9.89 6.35 25.70
CA SER A 174 8.91 7.29 26.27
C SER A 174 8.26 6.71 27.53
N ASP A 175 8.22 7.50 28.60
CA ASP A 175 7.41 7.18 29.78
C ASP A 175 5.95 7.58 29.53
N TYR A 176 5.02 6.66 29.75
CA TYR A 176 3.58 6.91 29.56
C TYR A 176 3.05 8.02 30.48
N HIS A 177 3.71 8.27 31.61
CA HIS A 177 3.38 9.38 32.51
C HIS A 177 3.66 10.76 31.90
N GLU A 178 4.51 10.84 30.88
CA GLU A 178 4.87 12.11 30.22
C GLU A 178 3.94 12.45 29.04
N ILE A 179 3.03 11.53 28.68
CA ILE A 179 2.05 11.74 27.61
C ILE A 179 1.01 12.76 28.06
N LYS A 180 1.00 13.93 27.41
CA LYS A 180 0.06 15.03 27.71
C LYS A 180 -1.13 15.11 26.76
N VAL A 181 -0.98 14.55 25.56
CA VAL A 181 -1.97 14.58 24.48
C VAL A 181 -1.94 13.22 23.78
N VAL A 182 -3.12 12.67 23.49
CA VAL A 182 -3.34 11.44 22.71
C VAL A 182 -4.19 11.81 21.50
#